data_AF-K1T5G5-F1
#
_entry.id   AF-K1T5G5-F1
#
_cell.length_a   1.000
_cell.length_b   1.000
_cell.length_c   1.000
_cell.angle_alpha   90.00
_cell.angle_beta   90.00
_cell.angle_gamma   90.00
#
_symmetry.space_group_name_H-M   'P 1'
#
loop_
_entity.id
_entity.type
_entity.pdbx_description
1 polymer ?
#
loop_
_entity_poly.entity_id
_entity_poly.type
_entity_poly.pdbx_seq_one_letter_code
_entity_poly.pdbx_strand_id
1 'polypeptide(L)' 'AGRSDFPVGSTKELFESLKRLRDLPGDYTVCPGHNKATTLDFERKNNRYMRAL' A
#
# COMPACT_ATOMS: atom_id res chain seq x y z
N ALA A 1 -3.68 3.95 6.23
CA ALA A 1 -3.35 2.51 6.19
C ALA A 1 -4.64 1.71 6.37
N GLY A 2 -4.81 0.64 5.60
CA GLY A 2 -5.95 -0.28 5.77
C GLY A 2 -5.76 -1.16 7.01
N ARG A 3 -6.87 -1.59 7.61
CA ARG A 3 -6.88 -2.52 8.75
C ARG A 3 -7.12 -3.96 8.29
N SER A 4 -6.66 -4.94 9.06
CA SER A 4 -6.70 -6.38 8.74
C SER A 4 -7.31 -7.23 9.86
N ASP A 5 -7.98 -6.61 10.83
CA ASP A 5 -8.45 -7.21 12.09
C ASP A 5 -9.92 -7.65 12.07
N PHE A 6 -10.60 -7.52 10.93
CA PHE A 6 -11.93 -8.09 10.73
C PHE A 6 -11.85 -9.61 10.50
N PRO A 7 -12.96 -10.36 10.67
CA PRO A 7 -13.02 -11.76 10.27
C PRO A 7 -12.52 -11.92 8.82
N VAL A 8 -11.75 -12.99 8.58
CA VAL A 8 -11.01 -13.29 7.33
C VAL A 8 -9.89 -12.30 6.93
N GLY A 9 -9.63 -11.25 7.72
CA GLY A 9 -8.50 -10.36 7.50
C GLY A 9 -7.16 -11.02 7.84
N SER A 10 -6.12 -10.73 7.05
CA SER A 10 -4.77 -11.26 7.26
C SER A 10 -3.72 -10.17 7.04
N THR A 11 -2.99 -9.83 8.11
CA THR A 11 -1.87 -8.88 8.03
C THR A 11 -0.79 -9.38 7.07
N LYS A 12 -0.51 -10.69 7.07
CA LYS A 12 0.47 -11.30 6.17
C LYS A 12 0.10 -11.07 4.71
N GLU A 13 -1.15 -11.38 4.33
CA GLU A 13 -1.63 -11.21 2.95
C GLU A 13 -1.69 -9.74 2.53
N LEU A 14 -2.00 -8.83 3.46
CA LEU A 14 -1.96 -7.40 3.22
C LEU A 14 -0.54 -6.93 2.85
N PHE A 15 0.50 -7.38 3.58
CA PHE A 15 1.88 -7.01 3.29
C PHE A 15 2.41 -7.65 1.98
N GLU A 16 2.03 -8.90 1.66
CA GLU A 16 2.36 -9.52 0.37
C GLU A 16 1.72 -8.77 -0.81
N SER A 17 0.49 -8.29 -0.64
CA SER A 17 -0.19 -7.46 -1.64
C SER A 17 0.47 -6.08 -1.75
N LEU A 18 0.86 -5.48 -0.63
CA LEU A 18 1.55 -4.20 -0.59
C LEU A 18 2.92 -4.26 -1.27
N LYS A 19 3.67 -5.36 -1.09
CA LYS A 19 4.95 -5.59 -1.76
C LYS A 19 4.79 -5.63 -3.27
N ARG A 20 3.80 -6.38 -3.77
CA ARG A 20 3.45 -6.43 -5.20
C ARG A 20 3.13 -5.05 -5.77
N LEU A 21 2.36 -4.23 -5.04
CA LEU A 21 2.02 -2.87 -5.44
C LEU A 21 3.26 -1.96 -5.47
N ARG A 22 4.10 -2.01 -4.43
CA ARG A 22 5.33 -1.22 -4.31
C ARG A 22 6.29 -1.50 -5.47
N ASP A 23 6.38 -2.75 -5.89
CA ASP A 23 7.35 -3.22 -6.90
C ASP A 23 6.88 -3.03 -8.35
N LEU A 24 5.68 -2.47 -8.59
CA LEU A 24 5.22 -2.15 -9.94
C LEU A 24 6.15 -1.12 -10.64
N PRO A 25 6.50 -1.28 -11.92
CA PRO A 25 7.35 -0.31 -12.60
C PRO A 25 6.61 0.99 -12.91
N GLY A 26 7.23 2.15 -12.68
CA GLY A 26 6.68 3.47 -13.02
C GLY A 26 6.01 4.19 -11.84
N ASP A 27 5.53 5.41 -12.11
CA ASP A 27 4.84 6.26 -11.15
C ASP A 27 3.36 6.42 -11.52
N TYR A 28 2.52 5.59 -10.92
CA TYR A 28 1.07 5.61 -11.15
C TYR A 28 0.37 6.49 -10.11
N THR A 29 -0.75 7.09 -10.50
CA THR A 29 -1.68 7.66 -9.54
C THR A 29 -2.30 6.55 -8.69
N VAL A 30 -2.17 6.67 -7.37
CA VAL A 30 -2.80 5.77 -6.40
C VAL A 30 -4.12 6.42 -5.98
N CYS A 31 -5.23 5.75 -6.30
CA CYS A 31 -6.59 6.21 -6.00
C CYS A 31 -7.19 5.36 -4.86
N PRO A 32 -6.96 5.70 -3.58
CA PRO A 32 -7.48 4.92 -2.47
C PRO A 32 -8.99 5.13 -2.29
N GLY A 33 -9.69 4.14 -1.73
CA GLY A 33 -11.11 4.29 -1.39
C GLY A 33 -11.39 5.26 -0.25
N HIS A 34 -10.36 5.65 0.53
CA HIS A 34 -10.44 6.63 1.61
C HIS A 34 -9.27 7.61 1.53
N ASN A 35 -9.52 8.90 1.80
CA ASN A 35 -8.58 10.02 1.69
C ASN A 35 -8.24 10.42 0.24
N LYS A 36 -7.21 11.26 0.08
CA LYS A 36 -6.80 11.86 -1.18
C LYS A 36 -5.96 10.89 -2.02
N ALA A 37 -6.01 11.07 -3.34
CA ALA A 37 -5.10 10.40 -4.26
C ALA A 37 -3.65 10.88 -4.10
N THR A 38 -2.71 9.98 -4.37
CA THR A 38 -1.26 10.22 -4.33
C THR A 38 -0.60 9.60 -5.56
N THR A 39 0.74 9.53 -5.60
CA THR A 39 1.48 8.79 -6.62
C THR A 39 2.26 7.63 -6.00
N LEU A 40 2.57 6.61 -6.79
CA LEU A 40 3.26 5.43 -6.29
C LEU A 40 4.67 5.77 -5.79
N ASP A 41 5.36 6.72 -6.43
CA ASP A 41 6.64 7.24 -5.95
C ASP A 41 6.52 8.00 -4.64
N PHE A 42 5.44 8.76 -4.45
CA PHE A 42 5.17 9.41 -3.18
C PHE A 42 4.98 8.37 -2.07
N GLU A 43 4.19 7.33 -2.32
CA GLU A 43 3.96 6.25 -1.35
C GLU A 43 5.26 5.49 -1.03
N ARG A 44 6.09 5.14 -2.02
CA ARG A 44 7.39 4.49 -1.78
C ARG A 44 8.29 5.29 -0.83
N LYS A 45 8.29 6.62 -0.95
CA LYS A 45 9.17 7.52 -0.18
C LYS A 45 8.62 7.86 1.20
N ASN A 46 7.30 7.88 1.37
CA ASN A 46 6.65 8.44 2.58
C ASN A 46 5.85 7.42 3.38
N ASN A 47 5.31 6.38 2.74
CA ASN A 47 4.50 5.38 3.41
C ASN A 47 5.38 4.47 4.29
N ARG A 48 5.20 4.56 5.61
CA ARG A 48 5.95 3.76 6.59
C ARG A 48 5.94 2.26 6.28
N TYR A 49 4.84 1.73 5.77
CA TYR A 49 4.70 0.31 5.50
C TYR A 49 5.46 -0.11 4.24
N MET A 50 5.43 0.71 3.18
CA MET A 50 6.22 0.43 1.97
C MET A 50 7.72 0.55 2.20
N ARG A 51 8.15 1.48 3.08
CA ARG A 51 9.56 1.67 3.44
C ARG A 51 10.13 0.58 4.34
N ALA A 52 9.27 -0.13 5.07
CA ALA A 52 9.66 -1.20 5.99
C ALA A 52 9.65 -2.60 5.32
N LEU A 53 9.14 -2.68 4.08
CA LEU A 53 9.22 -3.85 3.20
C LEU A 53 10.55 -3.87 2.45
#